data_AF-A0A3D5VAM2-F1
#
_entry.id   AF-A0A3D5VAM2-F1
#
_cell.length_a   1.000
_cell.length_b   1.000
_cell.length_c   1.000
_cell.angle_alpha   90.00
_cell.angle_beta   90.00
_cell.angle_gamma   90.00
#
_symmetry.space_group_name_H-M   'P 1'
#
loop_
_entity.id
_entity.type
_entity.pdbx_description
1 polymer ?
#
loop_
_entity_poly.entity_id
_entity_poly.type
_entity_poly.pdbx_seq_one_letter_code
_entity_poly.pdbx_strand_id
1 'polypeptide(L)'
;MKEIYYIFEIENKKKNCSNIKLAANSLSLQQNIPPQLPEWTKLKNHQCFNCPLHSSKVKYCPIAGSIVEVIDFFQASASYEKITMKVESKNRNYVKDTTIQRGMSSMLGMFLVSSGCPVLTKLKPVVKFHLPFADYINFTVAENMLNEIDDLCEDIE
;
A
#
# COMPACT_ATOMS: atom_id res chain seq x y z
N MET A 1 -7.80 17.02 -5.43
CA MET A 1 -7.14 16.05 -4.53
C MET A 1 -7.69 14.67 -4.83
N LYS A 2 -6.83 13.65 -4.92
CA LYS A 2 -7.25 12.24 -4.91
C LYS A 2 -6.74 11.67 -3.60
N GLU A 3 -7.59 11.66 -2.58
CA GLU A 3 -7.29 11.01 -1.30
C GLU A 3 -7.72 9.54 -1.41
N ILE A 4 -6.94 8.64 -0.80
CA ILE A 4 -7.27 7.22 -0.71
C ILE A 4 -7.27 6.85 0.76
N TYR A 5 -8.41 6.38 1.26
CA TYR A 5 -8.61 6.04 2.65
C TYR A 5 -8.56 4.52 2.80
N TYR A 6 -7.81 4.05 3.79
CA TYR A 6 -7.72 2.63 4.13
C TYR A 6 -8.28 2.43 5.54
N ILE A 7 -9.36 1.68 5.66
CA ILE A 7 -10.09 1.44 6.90
C ILE A 7 -10.03 -0.05 7.20
N PHE A 8 -9.68 -0.41 8.44
CA PHE A 8 -9.52 -1.80 8.88
C PHE A 8 -10.53 -2.09 10.00
N GLU A 9 -11.56 -2.88 9.73
CA GLU A 9 -12.54 -3.28 10.74
C GLU A 9 -12.16 -4.66 11.26
N ILE A 10 -11.75 -4.75 12.54
CA ILE A 10 -11.39 -6.02 13.19
C ILE A 10 -12.61 -6.48 14.00
N GLU A 11 -12.96 -7.77 13.93
CA GLU A 11 -14.03 -8.35 14.76
C GLU A 11 -13.75 -8.02 16.24
N ASN A 12 -14.71 -7.36 16.90
CA ASN A 12 -14.65 -6.86 18.29
C ASN A 12 -13.78 -5.64 18.59
N LYS A 13 -13.11 -5.02 17.59
CA LYS A 13 -12.41 -3.73 17.75
C LYS A 13 -12.46 -2.95 16.43
N LYS A 14 -13.25 -1.88 16.36
CA LYS A 14 -13.10 -0.91 15.27
C LYS A 14 -11.82 -0.11 15.51
N LYS A 15 -10.70 -0.56 14.93
CA LYS A 15 -9.48 0.24 14.89
C LYS A 15 -9.47 1.02 13.58
N ASN A 16 -9.50 2.34 13.60
CA ASN A 16 -9.37 3.13 12.38
C ASN A 16 -7.88 3.42 12.11
N CYS A 17 -7.27 2.86 11.06
CA CYS A 17 -6.05 3.47 10.52
C CYS A 17 -6.45 4.82 9.93
N SER A 18 -5.86 5.90 10.45
CA SER A 18 -6.22 7.26 10.03
C SER A 18 -5.59 7.60 8.68
N ASN A 19 -6.40 8.20 7.81
CA ASN A 19 -6.13 8.89 6.54
C ASN A 19 -4.72 8.79 5.94
N ILE A 20 -4.56 7.98 4.90
CA ILE A 20 -3.37 8.04 4.03
C ILE A 20 -3.59 9.10 2.97
N LYS A 21 -3.06 10.29 3.23
CA LYS A 21 -3.11 11.39 2.26
C LYS A 21 -1.95 11.28 1.29
N LEU A 22 -2.27 11.08 0.01
CA LEU A 22 -1.31 11.18 -1.07
C LEU A 22 -1.48 12.52 -1.80
N ALA A 23 -0.38 13.25 -1.93
CA ALA A 23 -0.38 14.48 -2.71
C ALA A 23 -0.60 14.16 -4.20
N ALA A 24 -1.65 14.74 -4.80
CA ALA A 24 -2.10 14.41 -6.15
C ALA A 24 -1.04 14.62 -7.26
N ASN A 25 -0.07 15.52 -7.04
CA ASN A 25 0.92 15.92 -8.05
C ASN A 25 2.25 15.16 -7.91
N SER A 26 2.62 14.77 -6.69
CA SER A 26 3.92 14.14 -6.39
C SER A 26 3.82 12.67 -5.97
N LEU A 27 2.59 12.17 -5.76
CA LEU A 27 2.29 10.83 -5.22
C LEU A 27 3.19 10.53 -4.02
N SER A 28 3.41 11.55 -3.18
CA SER A 28 4.22 11.44 -1.98
C SER A 28 3.29 11.29 -0.80
N LEU A 29 3.66 10.40 0.12
CA LEU A 29 2.95 10.25 1.39
C LEU A 29 3.06 11.57 2.15
N GLN A 30 1.91 12.16 2.45
CA GLN A 30 1.81 13.25 3.40
C GLN A 30 1.52 12.64 4.77
N GLN A 31 2.57 12.12 5.39
CA GLN A 31 2.54 11.73 6.79
C GLN A 31 3.34 12.73 7.61
N ASN A 32 2.88 12.99 8.83
CA ASN A 32 3.65 13.72 9.81
C ASN A 32 4.72 12.78 10.38
N ILE A 33 5.87 12.68 9.71
CA ILE A 33 6.99 11.88 10.22
C ILE A 33 7.43 12.53 11.54
N PRO A 34 7.32 11.83 12.69
CA PRO A 34 7.73 12.40 13.96
C PRO A 34 9.23 12.72 13.93
N PRO A 35 9.67 13.80 14.62
CA PRO A 35 11.06 14.25 14.60
C PRO A 35 12.04 13.20 15.15
N GLN A 36 11.53 12.27 15.98
CA GLN A 36 12.26 11.09 16.39
C GLN A 36 11.48 9.84 15.99
N LEU A 37 12.11 9.03 15.15
CA LEU A 37 11.60 7.71 14.76
C LEU A 37 12.22 6.63 15.65
N PRO A 38 11.53 5.49 15.82
CA PRO A 38 12.05 4.35 16.56
C PRO A 38 13.42 3.88 16.05
N GLU A 39 14.22 3.30 16.95
CA GLU A 39 15.57 2.84 16.64
C GLU A 39 15.64 1.89 15.45
N TRP A 40 14.65 1.00 15.30
CA TRP A 40 14.60 0.03 14.21
C TRP A 40 14.54 0.69 12.82
N THR A 41 14.10 1.94 12.72
CA THR A 41 14.01 2.69 11.45
C THR A 41 15.35 3.29 10.99
N LYS A 42 16.40 3.26 11.82
CA LYS A 42 17.71 3.80 11.45
C LYS A 42 18.24 3.14 10.19
N LEU A 43 18.80 3.94 9.28
CA LEU A 43 19.27 3.45 7.97
C LEU A 43 20.30 2.32 8.09
N LYS A 44 21.13 2.35 9.14
CA LYS A 44 22.13 1.31 9.41
C LYS A 44 21.53 -0.07 9.72
N ASN A 45 20.26 -0.14 10.10
CA ASN A 45 19.61 -1.40 10.42
C ASN A 45 19.09 -2.03 9.13
N HIS A 46 19.59 -3.21 8.78
CA HIS A 46 19.16 -3.97 7.60
C HIS A 46 19.15 -3.13 6.31
N GLN A 47 20.19 -2.30 6.11
CA GLN A 47 20.34 -1.49 4.90
C GLN A 47 20.31 -2.40 3.66
N CYS A 48 19.51 -2.04 2.65
CA CYS A 48 19.45 -2.80 1.41
C CYS A 48 20.82 -2.81 0.72
N PHE A 49 21.20 -3.94 0.11
CA PHE A 49 22.47 -4.09 -0.60
C PHE A 49 22.71 -3.03 -1.69
N ASN A 50 21.65 -2.58 -2.35
CA ASN A 50 21.69 -1.56 -3.41
C ASN A 50 21.26 -0.16 -2.94
N CYS A 51 21.24 0.11 -1.63
CA CYS A 51 20.79 1.39 -1.10
C CYS A 51 21.79 2.51 -1.42
N PRO A 52 21.40 3.58 -2.13
CA PRO A 52 22.30 4.68 -2.48
C PRO A 52 22.48 5.72 -1.36
N LEU A 53 21.77 5.56 -0.23
CA LEU A 53 21.83 6.47 0.90
C LEU A 53 22.98 6.08 1.83
N HIS A 54 23.64 7.07 2.43
CA HIS A 54 24.68 6.84 3.43
C HIS A 54 24.21 7.25 4.82
N SER A 55 24.46 6.39 5.81
CA SER A 55 24.08 6.61 7.22
C SER A 55 24.72 7.83 7.86
N SER A 56 25.83 8.34 7.30
CA SER A 56 26.46 9.61 7.70
C SER A 56 25.63 10.85 7.33
N LYS A 57 24.78 10.76 6.30
CA LYS A 57 23.95 11.87 5.80
C LYS A 57 22.47 11.69 6.13
N VAL A 58 22.00 10.44 6.17
CA VAL A 58 20.60 10.10 6.39
C VAL A 58 20.49 9.17 7.59
N LYS A 59 19.88 9.66 8.66
CA LYS A 59 19.76 8.93 9.93
C LYS A 59 18.77 7.75 9.85
N TYR A 60 17.63 7.95 9.20
CA TYR A 60 16.52 6.98 9.14
C TYR A 60 16.23 6.58 7.71
N CYS A 61 15.86 5.31 7.49
CA CYS A 61 15.41 4.85 6.20
C CYS A 61 14.04 5.48 5.88
N PRO A 62 13.86 6.11 4.70
CA PRO A 62 12.59 6.76 4.33
C PRO A 62 11.42 5.78 4.33
N ILE A 63 11.65 4.55 3.87
CA ILE A 63 10.63 3.48 3.89
C ILE A 63 10.26 3.13 5.33
N ALA A 64 11.26 2.82 6.16
CA ALA A 64 11.03 2.39 7.53
C ALA A 64 10.29 3.47 8.33
N GLY A 65 10.68 4.73 8.16
CA GLY A 65 10.00 5.87 8.78
C GLY A 65 8.54 6.00 8.33
N SER A 66 8.26 5.78 7.04
CA SER A 66 6.90 5.93 6.49
C SER A 66 5.89 4.88 6.95
N ILE A 67 6.34 3.77 7.54
CA ILE A 67 5.46 2.68 7.98
C ILE A 67 5.34 2.59 9.50
N VAL A 68 6.00 3.47 10.27
CA VAL A 68 6.00 3.41 11.74
C VAL A 68 4.59 3.40 12.31
N GLU A 69 3.77 4.38 11.93
CA GLU A 69 2.39 4.49 12.43
C GLU A 69 1.55 3.25 12.13
N VAL A 70 1.77 2.63 10.97
CA VAL A 70 1.09 1.40 10.55
C VAL A 70 1.54 0.22 11.41
N ILE A 71 2.84 0.07 11.61
CA ILE A 71 3.39 -1.01 12.44
C ILE A 71 2.89 -0.86 13.88
N ASP A 72 2.97 0.33 14.46
CA ASP A 72 2.54 0.59 15.84
C ASP A 72 1.04 0.32 16.03
N PHE A 73 0.23 0.56 15.00
CA PHE A 73 -1.21 0.28 15.02
C PHE A 73 -1.54 -1.23 15.08
N PHE A 74 -0.75 -2.05 14.37
CA PHE A 74 -0.95 -3.50 14.26
C PHE A 74 -0.05 -4.33 15.19
N GLN A 75 0.91 -3.74 15.91
CA GLN A 75 1.89 -4.47 16.72
C GLN A 75 1.28 -5.42 17.77
N ALA A 76 0.07 -5.11 18.24
CA ALA A 76 -0.66 -5.90 19.25
C ALA A 76 -1.73 -6.82 18.65
N SER A 77 -1.75 -7.00 17.33
CA SER A 77 -2.69 -7.86 16.60
C SER A 77 -1.93 -8.98 15.89
N ALA A 78 -2.50 -10.17 15.85
CA ALA A 78 -1.95 -11.27 15.09
C ALA A 78 -2.18 -11.07 13.59
N SER A 79 -1.18 -11.38 12.76
CA SER A 79 -1.19 -11.13 11.32
C SER A 79 -2.33 -11.83 10.56
N TYR A 80 -2.79 -12.96 11.09
CA TYR A 80 -3.87 -13.79 10.55
C TYR A 80 -5.27 -13.41 11.08
N GLU A 81 -5.38 -12.41 11.97
CA GLU A 81 -6.69 -11.91 12.41
C GLU A 81 -7.53 -11.48 11.20
N LYS A 82 -8.80 -11.90 11.21
CA LYS A 82 -9.76 -11.54 10.17
C LYS A 82 -10.20 -10.09 10.32
N ILE A 83 -10.32 -9.43 9.18
CA ILE A 83 -10.73 -8.03 9.07
C ILE A 83 -11.65 -7.85 7.88
N THR A 84 -12.53 -6.85 7.97
CA THR A 84 -13.15 -6.24 6.80
C THR A 84 -12.36 -4.98 6.47
N MET A 85 -11.71 -4.95 5.31
CA MET A 85 -10.93 -3.81 4.87
C MET A 85 -11.70 -3.02 3.83
N LYS A 86 -11.78 -1.69 4.03
CA LYS A 86 -12.41 -0.76 3.08
C LYS A 86 -11.35 0.18 2.51
N VAL A 87 -11.36 0.35 1.20
CA VAL A 87 -10.49 1.30 0.50
C VAL A 87 -11.36 2.28 -0.26
N GLU A 88 -11.41 3.52 0.20
CA GLU A 88 -12.24 4.56 -0.39
C GLU A 88 -11.38 5.55 -1.18
N SER A 89 -11.82 5.91 -2.37
CA SER A 89 -11.17 6.91 -3.20
C SER A 89 -12.21 7.71 -3.96
N LYS A 90 -11.82 8.85 -4.56
CA LYS A 90 -12.74 9.67 -5.34
C LYS A 90 -13.52 8.89 -6.41
N ASN A 91 -12.89 7.88 -7.03
CA ASN A 91 -13.44 7.21 -8.19
C ASN A 91 -14.01 5.82 -7.88
N ARG A 92 -13.58 5.17 -6.79
CA ARG A 92 -13.87 3.76 -6.49
C ARG A 92 -13.81 3.49 -5.00
N ASN A 93 -14.70 2.63 -4.52
CA ASN A 93 -14.67 2.07 -3.17
C ASN A 93 -14.53 0.55 -3.27
N TYR A 94 -13.67 -0.02 -2.43
CA TYR A 94 -13.45 -1.46 -2.32
C TYR A 94 -13.77 -1.90 -0.90
N VAL A 95 -14.44 -3.05 -0.75
CA VAL A 95 -14.64 -3.71 0.54
C VAL A 95 -14.24 -5.16 0.37
N LYS A 96 -13.41 -5.69 1.27
CA LYS A 96 -12.96 -7.07 1.21
C LYS A 96 -12.74 -7.64 2.61
N ASP A 97 -13.33 -8.81 2.85
CA ASP A 97 -13.00 -9.61 4.02
C ASP A 97 -11.68 -10.34 3.78
N THR A 98 -10.72 -10.15 4.68
CA THR A 98 -9.36 -10.64 4.52
C THR A 98 -8.66 -10.75 5.87
N THR A 99 -7.33 -10.88 5.86
CA THR A 99 -6.49 -10.88 7.07
C THR A 99 -5.69 -9.58 7.16
N ILE A 100 -5.26 -9.22 8.37
CA ILE A 100 -4.40 -8.04 8.60
C ILE A 100 -3.19 -8.06 7.68
N GLN A 101 -2.46 -9.17 7.56
CA GLN A 101 -1.30 -9.28 6.67
C GLN A 101 -1.60 -8.98 5.21
N ARG A 102 -2.75 -9.45 4.70
CA ARG A 102 -3.12 -9.30 3.29
C ARG A 102 -3.60 -7.88 3.02
N GLY A 103 -4.32 -7.29 3.97
CA GLY A 103 -4.70 -5.89 3.94
C GLY A 103 -3.50 -4.95 3.99
N MET A 104 -2.58 -5.18 4.93
CA MET A 104 -1.33 -4.42 5.01
C MET A 104 -0.50 -4.55 3.74
N SER A 105 -0.37 -5.75 3.17
CA SER A 105 0.37 -5.97 1.92
C SER A 105 -0.20 -5.15 0.76
N SER A 106 -1.54 -5.08 0.65
CA SER A 106 -2.24 -4.26 -0.34
C SER A 106 -1.92 -2.76 -0.21
N MET A 107 -1.76 -2.27 1.01
CA MET A 107 -1.47 -0.86 1.29
C MET A 107 0.03 -0.53 1.19
N LEU A 108 0.90 -1.43 1.63
CA LEU A 108 2.35 -1.21 1.74
C LEU A 108 2.99 -0.89 0.39
N GLY A 109 2.54 -1.51 -0.71
CA GLY A 109 3.07 -1.22 -2.05
C GLY A 109 3.05 0.28 -2.39
N MET A 110 1.99 0.97 -1.98
CA MET A 110 1.83 2.40 -2.15
C MET A 110 2.78 3.21 -1.24
N PHE A 111 2.97 2.77 0.01
CA PHE A 111 3.86 3.42 0.96
C PHE A 111 5.32 3.36 0.50
N LEU A 112 5.76 2.17 0.09
CA LEU A 112 7.13 1.93 -0.33
C LEU A 112 7.58 2.91 -1.42
N VAL A 113 6.74 3.06 -2.46
CA VAL A 113 7.02 3.93 -3.61
C VAL A 113 6.88 5.42 -3.28
N SER A 114 6.03 5.75 -2.30
CA SER A 114 5.68 7.13 -1.93
C SER A 114 6.49 7.67 -0.75
N SER A 115 7.38 6.85 -0.17
CA SER A 115 8.20 7.14 1.03
C SER A 115 9.40 8.07 0.80
N GLY A 116 9.81 8.29 -0.46
CA GLY A 116 11.03 9.04 -0.79
C GLY A 116 12.30 8.20 -0.92
N CYS A 117 12.21 6.86 -0.92
CA CYS A 117 13.34 6.00 -1.26
C CYS A 117 13.81 6.26 -2.72
N PRO A 118 15.10 6.57 -2.97
CA PRO A 118 15.59 6.87 -4.32
C PRO A 118 15.48 5.70 -5.31
N VAL A 119 15.52 4.47 -4.81
CA VAL A 119 15.38 3.25 -5.62
C VAL A 119 13.93 3.06 -6.05
N LEU A 120 12.99 3.09 -5.10
CA LEU A 120 11.57 2.80 -5.36
C LEU A 120 10.79 3.99 -5.93
N THR A 121 11.26 5.23 -5.73
CA THR A 121 10.61 6.43 -6.27
C THR A 121 10.47 6.40 -7.79
N LYS A 122 11.32 5.63 -8.49
CA LYS A 122 11.21 5.41 -9.94
C LYS A 122 9.90 4.73 -10.35
N LEU A 123 9.27 3.99 -9.44
CA LEU A 123 7.98 3.31 -9.65
C LEU A 123 6.78 4.23 -9.38
N LYS A 124 6.98 5.51 -9.01
CA LYS A 124 5.85 6.44 -8.79
C LYS A 124 4.83 6.51 -9.93
N PRO A 125 5.21 6.43 -11.23
CA PRO A 125 4.24 6.42 -12.31
C PRO A 125 3.21 5.29 -12.22
N VAL A 126 3.59 4.11 -11.68
CA VAL A 126 2.69 2.95 -11.59
C VAL A 126 1.67 3.07 -10.45
N VAL A 127 1.93 3.92 -9.45
CA VAL A 127 1.01 4.12 -8.29
C VAL A 127 -0.36 4.63 -8.74
N LYS A 128 -0.45 5.35 -9.87
CA LYS A 128 -1.72 5.82 -10.44
C LYS A 128 -2.65 4.69 -10.88
N PHE A 129 -2.09 3.52 -11.17
CA PHE A 129 -2.80 2.32 -11.59
C PHE A 129 -2.92 1.28 -10.47
N HIS A 130 -2.51 1.64 -9.24
CA HIS A 130 -2.58 0.74 -8.11
C HIS A 130 -4.02 0.35 -7.80
N LEU A 131 -4.30 -0.95 -7.91
CA LEU A 131 -5.56 -1.56 -7.54
C LEU A 131 -5.40 -2.25 -6.18
N PRO A 132 -6.13 -1.86 -5.13
CA PRO A 132 -6.10 -2.58 -3.85
C PRO A 132 -6.43 -4.06 -4.04
N PHE A 133 -5.68 -4.93 -3.36
CA PHE A 133 -5.83 -6.38 -3.38
C PHE A 133 -5.63 -7.06 -4.75
N ALA A 134 -4.94 -6.39 -5.69
CA ALA A 134 -4.62 -6.99 -6.98
C ALA A 134 -3.95 -8.37 -6.80
N ASP A 135 -4.50 -9.36 -7.51
CA ASP A 135 -3.88 -10.64 -7.79
C ASP A 135 -3.70 -10.77 -9.31
N TYR A 136 -3.08 -11.87 -9.75
CA TYR A 136 -2.79 -12.09 -11.17
C TYR A 136 -4.06 -12.11 -12.04
N ILE A 137 -5.21 -12.53 -11.48
CA ILE A 137 -6.50 -12.54 -12.17
C ILE A 137 -7.04 -11.11 -12.27
N ASN A 138 -7.03 -10.37 -11.16
CA ASN A 138 -7.58 -9.01 -11.05
C ASN A 138 -6.73 -7.92 -11.72
N PHE A 139 -5.44 -8.18 -11.99
CA PHE A 139 -4.64 -7.29 -12.86
C PHE A 139 -5.06 -7.41 -14.33
N THR A 140 -5.72 -8.52 -14.68
CA THR A 140 -6.15 -8.90 -16.03
C THR A 140 -7.66 -8.73 -16.20
N VAL A 141 -8.31 -7.79 -15.51
CA VAL A 141 -9.68 -7.39 -15.89
C VAL A 141 -9.63 -6.44 -17.09
N ALA A 142 -9.10 -6.97 -18.18
CA ALA A 142 -9.79 -7.00 -19.47
C ALA A 142 -10.62 -8.31 -19.54
N GLU A 143 -11.31 -8.67 -18.45
CA GLU A 143 -12.17 -9.86 -18.38
C GLU A 143 -13.39 -9.70 -19.32
N ASN A 144 -13.74 -8.45 -19.63
CA ASN A 144 -14.67 -8.12 -20.73
C ASN A 144 -14.10 -8.39 -22.13
N MET A 145 -12.81 -8.71 -22.28
CA MET A 145 -12.20 -9.07 -23.58
C MET A 145 -12.06 -10.58 -23.74
N LEU A 146 -12.15 -11.36 -22.65
CA LEU A 146 -12.18 -12.83 -22.72
C LEU A 146 -13.60 -13.36 -22.96
N ASN A 147 -14.62 -12.70 -22.39
CA ASN A 147 -16.01 -13.04 -22.69
C ASN A 147 -16.42 -12.68 -24.14
N GLU A 148 -15.75 -11.70 -24.78
CA GLU A 148 -15.95 -11.42 -26.22
C GLU A 148 -15.27 -12.47 -27.13
N ILE A 149 -14.34 -13.29 -26.61
CA ILE A 149 -13.68 -14.34 -27.40
C ILE A 149 -14.50 -15.64 -27.36
N ASP A 150 -15.16 -15.94 -26.23
CA ASP A 150 -16.05 -17.12 -26.15
C ASP A 150 -17.33 -16.95 -27.01
N ASP A 151 -17.84 -15.73 -27.17
CA ASP A 151 -18.98 -15.44 -28.07
C ASP A 151 -18.62 -15.47 -29.58
N LEU A 152 -17.32 -15.46 -29.94
CA LEU A 152 -16.85 -15.50 -31.34
C LEU A 152 -16.55 -16.92 -31.86
N CYS A 153 -16.68 -17.94 -31.00
CA CYS A 153 -16.43 -19.34 -31.37
C CYS A 153 -17.69 -20.21 -31.49
N GLU A 154 -18.90 -19.66 -31.25
CA GLU A 154 -20.16 -20.40 -31.43
C GLU A 154 -20.84 -20.20 -32.81
N ASP A 155 -20.34 -19.32 -33.68
CA ASP A 155 -20.94 -19.04 -35.01
C ASP A 155 -20.17 -19.64 -36.20
N ILE A 156 -19.44 -20.75 -35.99
CA ILE A 156 -18.88 -21.56 -37.09
C ILE A 156 -19.37 -23.01 -36.97
N GLU A 157 -20.63 -23.22 -37.33
CA GLU A 157 -21.13 -24.46 -37.96
C GLU A 157 -21.59 -24.18 -39.39
#